data_AF-A0A8D0MTC2-F1
#
_entry.id   AF-A0A8D0MTC2-F1
#
_cell.length_a   1.000
_cell.length_b   1.000
_cell.length_c   1.000
_cell.angle_alpha   90.00
_cell.angle_beta   90.00
_cell.angle_gamma   90.00
#
_symmetry.space_group_name_H-M   'P 1'
#
loop_
_entity.id
_entity.type
_entity.pdbx_description
1 polymer ?
#
loop_
_entity_poly.entity_id
_entity_poly.type
_entity_poly.pdbx_seq_one_letter_code
_entity_poly.pdbx_strand_id
1 'polypeptide(L)'
;MAIELRRLEMGNLSIFLHIFDLPGGFLNVNVSEVSFHEIRQLFSKDLDIEPGGHWRPKDCKPRWKVAVLIPFRNRHEHLPIFFLHLIPMLQKQRLEFAFYVIEQTGTQPFNRAMLFNVGFKEAMKDSVWDCVIFHDVDHLPENDRNYYGCGEMPRHFAAKLDKYMYILPYKEFFGGVSGLTVEQFRKINGFPNAFWGWGGEDDDLWNRVHYAGYNVTRPEGDLGKYKSIPHHHRGEVQFLGRYKLLRYSKERQYIDGLNNLIYTPKILVDRLYTNISVNLMPELAPIEDY
;
A
#
# COMPACT_ATOMS: atom_id res chain seq x y z
N MET A 1 11.21 -16.89 -22.38
CA MET A 1 12.04 -15.80 -22.95
C MET A 1 12.96 -15.35 -21.82
N ALA A 2 14.24 -15.70 -21.88
CA ALA A 2 15.17 -15.50 -20.76
C ALA A 2 15.40 -14.01 -20.51
N ILE A 3 15.28 -13.58 -19.26
CA ILE A 3 15.65 -12.23 -18.83
C ILE A 3 17.18 -12.14 -18.94
N GLU A 4 17.68 -11.44 -19.96
CA GLU A 4 19.13 -11.24 -20.14
C GLU A 4 19.61 -10.13 -19.20
N LEU A 5 20.05 -10.53 -18.01
CA LEU A 5 20.67 -9.65 -17.02
C LEU A 5 22.07 -9.23 -17.50
N ARG A 6 22.22 -8.00 -18.01
CA ARG A 6 23.56 -7.46 -18.30
C ARG A 6 24.24 -6.99 -17.02
N ARG A 7 25.38 -7.63 -16.72
CA ARG A 7 26.32 -7.25 -15.66
C ARG A 7 27.27 -6.18 -16.21
N LEU A 8 27.27 -4.98 -15.62
CA LEU A 8 28.36 -4.02 -15.77
C LEU A 8 29.01 -3.85 -14.40
N GLU A 9 30.26 -4.30 -14.28
CA GLU A 9 31.05 -4.11 -13.06
C GLU A 9 31.59 -2.67 -13.03
N MET A 10 31.08 -1.86 -12.11
CA MET A 10 31.79 -0.70 -11.60
C MET A 10 31.84 -0.84 -10.07
N GLY A 11 33.02 -0.64 -9.50
CA GLY A 11 33.43 -1.15 -8.18
C GLY A 11 32.45 -0.93 -7.02
N ASN A 12 32.41 -1.94 -6.14
CA ASN A 12 31.99 -1.96 -4.73
C ASN A 12 30.68 -1.27 -4.29
N LEU A 13 29.77 -0.93 -5.19
CA LEU A 13 28.39 -0.57 -4.84
C LEU A 13 27.41 -1.63 -5.36
N SER A 14 26.65 -2.25 -4.46
CA SER A 14 25.53 -3.14 -4.80
C SER A 14 24.40 -2.32 -5.40
N ILE A 15 24.41 -2.13 -6.71
CA ILE A 15 23.42 -1.35 -7.46
C ILE A 15 22.60 -2.32 -8.32
N PHE A 16 21.37 -2.62 -7.89
CA PHE A 16 20.33 -3.22 -8.74
C PHE A 16 19.53 -2.15 -9.52
N LEU A 17 20.05 -0.92 -9.68
CA LEU A 17 19.27 0.25 -10.14
C LEU A 17 18.97 0.38 -11.64
N HIS A 18 19.28 -0.57 -12.52
CA HIS A 18 19.16 -0.30 -13.97
C HIS A 18 18.27 -1.26 -14.76
N ILE A 19 17.54 -2.16 -14.10
CA ILE A 19 16.80 -3.20 -14.85
C ILE A 19 15.53 -2.63 -15.52
N PHE A 20 14.96 -1.53 -15.01
CA PHE A 20 13.67 -1.01 -15.49
C PHE A 20 13.62 0.50 -15.76
N ASP A 21 14.73 1.22 -15.64
CA ASP A 21 14.75 2.68 -15.79
C ASP A 21 14.71 3.12 -17.26
N LEU A 22 13.76 4.00 -17.58
CA LEU A 22 13.67 4.72 -18.85
C LEU A 22 13.97 6.22 -18.64
N PRO A 23 14.36 6.95 -19.70
CA PRO A 23 14.63 8.39 -19.60
C PRO A 23 13.45 9.15 -18.99
N GLY A 24 13.69 10.05 -18.05
CA GLY A 24 12.62 10.84 -17.42
C GLY A 24 11.97 10.21 -16.18
N GLY A 25 12.55 9.14 -15.63
CA GLY A 25 12.04 8.46 -14.42
C GLY A 25 10.95 7.43 -14.70
N PHE A 26 10.64 7.18 -15.97
CA PHE A 26 9.68 6.14 -16.34
C PHE A 26 10.23 4.76 -15.98
N LEU A 27 9.34 3.87 -15.55
CA LEU A 27 9.64 2.50 -15.20
C LEU A 27 9.05 1.56 -16.26
N ASN A 28 9.84 0.62 -16.74
CA ASN A 28 9.34 -0.49 -17.55
C ASN A 28 8.64 -1.51 -16.63
N VAL A 29 7.32 -1.36 -16.47
CA VAL A 29 6.54 -2.21 -15.55
C VAL A 29 6.26 -3.59 -16.17
N ASN A 30 7.01 -4.59 -15.72
CA ASN A 30 6.87 -5.98 -16.15
C ASN A 30 5.94 -6.74 -15.20
N VAL A 31 4.78 -7.15 -15.71
CA VAL A 31 3.77 -7.91 -14.95
C VAL A 31 3.83 -9.41 -15.22
N SER A 32 4.91 -9.89 -15.83
CA SER A 32 5.12 -11.31 -16.06
C SER A 32 5.34 -12.02 -14.72
N GLU A 33 4.79 -13.22 -14.60
CA GLU A 33 4.91 -14.04 -13.40
C GLU A 33 6.40 -14.29 -13.07
N VAL A 34 6.73 -14.11 -11.79
CA VAL A 34 8.06 -14.37 -11.23
C VAL A 34 7.88 -15.01 -9.87
N SER A 35 8.70 -16.02 -9.56
CA SER A 35 8.57 -16.73 -8.30
C SER A 35 9.10 -15.90 -7.14
N PHE A 36 8.52 -16.10 -5.95
CA PHE A 36 9.03 -15.45 -4.73
C PHE A 36 10.47 -15.89 -4.42
N HIS A 37 10.86 -17.11 -4.83
CA HIS A 37 12.22 -17.61 -4.66
C HIS A 37 13.23 -16.80 -5.47
N GLU A 38 12.94 -16.52 -6.74
CA GLU A 38 13.79 -15.68 -7.60
C GLU A 38 13.94 -14.27 -7.01
N ILE A 39 12.85 -13.67 -6.52
CA ILE A 39 12.90 -12.34 -5.89
C ILE A 39 13.72 -12.35 -4.60
N ARG A 40 13.59 -13.37 -3.75
CA ARG A 40 14.45 -13.53 -2.57
C ARG A 40 15.92 -13.67 -2.96
N GLN A 41 16.24 -14.45 -3.99
CA GLN A 41 17.62 -14.60 -4.46
C GLN A 41 18.16 -13.29 -5.02
N LEU A 42 17.35 -12.55 -5.79
CA LEU A 42 17.69 -11.25 -6.36
C LEU A 42 18.12 -10.28 -5.26
N PHE A 43 17.28 -10.11 -4.24
CA PHE A 43 17.53 -9.20 -3.12
C PHE A 43 18.41 -9.80 -2.02
N SER A 44 18.80 -11.08 -2.10
CA SER A 44 19.68 -11.71 -1.10
C SER A 44 21.06 -11.06 -1.00
N LYS A 45 21.52 -10.46 -2.11
CA LYS A 45 22.81 -9.77 -2.22
C LYS A 45 22.78 -8.34 -1.69
N ASP A 46 21.60 -7.75 -1.57
CA ASP A 46 21.43 -6.45 -0.95
C ASP A 46 21.42 -6.64 0.57
N LEU A 47 22.59 -6.41 1.18
CA LEU A 47 22.80 -6.56 2.62
C LEU A 47 22.21 -5.39 3.43
N ASP A 48 21.79 -4.31 2.77
CA ASP A 48 21.18 -3.15 3.43
C ASP A 48 19.69 -3.34 3.71
N ILE A 49 19.05 -4.36 3.12
CA ILE A 49 17.68 -4.77 3.45
C ILE A 49 17.72 -5.59 4.73
N GLU A 50 17.32 -4.95 5.83
CA GLU A 50 17.17 -5.52 7.17
C GLU A 50 15.84 -6.33 7.26
N PRO A 51 15.72 -7.28 8.22
CA PRO A 51 14.48 -8.03 8.42
C PRO A 51 13.24 -7.14 8.53
N GLY A 52 12.10 -7.62 8.04
CA GLY A 52 10.86 -6.86 7.92
C GLY A 52 10.79 -6.01 6.64
N GLY A 53 11.75 -6.18 5.72
CA GLY A 53 11.86 -5.33 4.54
C GLY A 53 12.27 -3.91 4.87
N HIS A 54 12.94 -3.72 6.02
CA HIS A 54 13.39 -2.41 6.46
C HIS A 54 14.62 -1.98 5.66
N TRP A 55 14.60 -0.76 5.15
CA TRP A 55 15.73 -0.19 4.46
C TRP A 55 15.85 1.30 4.80
N ARG A 56 17.09 1.80 4.82
CA ARG A 56 17.40 3.23 4.95
C ARG A 56 18.72 3.56 4.26
N PRO A 57 18.88 4.77 3.71
CA PRO A 57 20.17 5.20 3.19
C PRO A 57 21.23 5.24 4.31
N LYS A 58 22.43 4.72 4.05
CA LYS A 58 23.54 4.69 5.02
C LYS A 58 24.46 5.91 4.91
N ASP A 59 24.44 6.58 3.76
CA ASP A 59 25.27 7.73 3.40
C ASP A 59 24.57 9.08 3.60
N CYS A 60 23.27 9.09 3.95
CA CYS A 60 22.56 10.31 4.35
C CYS A 60 21.45 10.02 5.37
N LYS A 61 20.94 11.09 6.00
CA LYS A 61 19.69 10.99 6.78
C LYS A 61 18.50 10.99 5.81
N PRO A 62 17.55 10.02 5.89
CA PRO A 62 16.35 10.04 5.08
C PRO A 62 15.48 11.23 5.45
N ARG A 63 14.83 11.85 4.46
CA ARG A 63 13.89 12.95 4.70
C ARG A 63 12.62 12.47 5.41
N TRP A 64 12.16 11.28 5.05
CA TRP A 64 10.91 10.70 5.51
C TRP A 64 11.07 9.22 5.84
N LYS A 65 10.34 8.79 6.87
CA LYS A 65 10.16 7.40 7.26
C LYS A 65 8.76 6.94 6.89
N VAL A 66 8.65 5.88 6.10
CA VAL A 66 7.41 5.47 5.46
C VAL A 66 7.08 4.00 5.76
N ALA A 67 5.94 3.75 6.39
CA ALA A 67 5.40 2.39 6.46
C ALA A 67 4.50 2.12 5.25
N VAL A 68 4.83 1.11 4.47
CA VAL A 68 4.01 0.68 3.33
C VAL A 68 3.15 -0.49 3.78
N LEU A 69 1.84 -0.29 3.79
CA LEU A 69 0.84 -1.27 4.24
C LEU A 69 0.17 -1.90 3.02
N ILE A 70 0.17 -3.24 2.97
CA ILE A 70 -0.37 -4.00 1.85
C ILE A 70 -1.46 -4.95 2.38
N PRO A 71 -2.76 -4.70 2.11
CA PRO A 71 -3.82 -5.59 2.51
C PRO A 71 -3.79 -6.81 1.57
N PHE A 72 -3.90 -8.01 2.12
CA PHE A 72 -3.56 -9.20 1.36
C PHE A 72 -4.45 -10.40 1.68
N ARG A 73 -4.82 -11.15 0.63
CA ARG A 73 -5.37 -12.52 0.72
C ARG A 73 -5.28 -13.22 -0.63
N ASN A 74 -4.71 -14.41 -0.69
CA ASN A 74 -4.69 -15.28 -1.87
C ASN A 74 -4.17 -14.60 -3.16
N ARG A 75 -3.20 -13.68 -3.06
CA ARG A 75 -2.55 -12.99 -4.20
C ARG A 75 -1.05 -13.27 -4.25
N HIS A 76 -0.62 -14.48 -3.91
CA HIS A 76 0.79 -14.80 -3.68
C HIS A 76 1.67 -14.58 -4.92
N GLU A 77 1.11 -14.69 -6.12
CA GLU A 77 1.78 -14.38 -7.39
C GLU A 77 2.03 -12.88 -7.62
N HIS A 78 1.29 -11.98 -6.96
CA HIS A 78 1.47 -10.53 -7.10
C HIS A 78 2.61 -9.98 -6.24
N LEU A 79 2.82 -10.53 -5.04
CA LEU A 79 3.86 -10.04 -4.11
C LEU A 79 5.28 -10.04 -4.71
N PRO A 80 5.75 -11.10 -5.41
CA PRO A 80 7.03 -11.07 -6.10
C PRO A 80 7.17 -9.89 -7.08
N ILE A 81 6.14 -9.67 -7.90
CA ILE A 81 6.11 -8.59 -8.89
C ILE A 81 6.10 -7.24 -8.17
N PHE A 82 5.33 -7.09 -7.09
CA PHE A 82 5.29 -5.90 -6.24
C PHE A 82 6.69 -5.54 -5.72
N PHE A 83 7.37 -6.47 -5.04
CA PHE A 83 8.70 -6.20 -4.46
C PHE A 83 9.76 -5.93 -5.53
N LEU A 84 9.69 -6.60 -6.67
CA LEU A 84 10.58 -6.38 -7.81
C LEU A 84 10.58 -4.91 -8.27
N HIS A 85 9.43 -4.24 -8.23
CA HIS A 85 9.29 -2.85 -8.67
C HIS A 85 9.46 -1.84 -7.53
N LEU A 86 8.84 -2.10 -6.37
CA LEU A 86 8.78 -1.12 -5.29
C LEU A 86 10.09 -0.99 -4.52
N ILE A 87 10.83 -2.09 -4.28
CA ILE A 87 12.09 -2.00 -3.50
C ILE A 87 13.10 -1.06 -4.19
N PRO A 88 13.46 -1.25 -5.48
CA PRO A 88 14.43 -0.37 -6.13
C PRO A 88 13.94 1.07 -6.24
N MET A 89 12.63 1.26 -6.49
CA MET A 89 12.02 2.59 -6.57
C MET A 89 12.17 3.34 -5.24
N LEU A 90 11.79 2.73 -4.11
CA LEU A 90 11.84 3.39 -2.80
C LEU A 90 13.28 3.62 -2.33
N GLN A 91 14.21 2.72 -2.65
CA GLN A 91 15.64 2.91 -2.43
C GLN A 91 16.17 4.13 -3.20
N LYS A 92 15.81 4.26 -4.48
CA LYS A 92 16.15 5.40 -5.34
C LYS A 92 15.54 6.71 -4.85
N GLN A 93 14.36 6.65 -4.24
CA GLN A 93 13.70 7.77 -3.57
C GLN A 93 14.34 8.14 -2.22
N ARG A 94 15.33 7.37 -1.72
CA ARG A 94 16.11 7.69 -0.51
C ARG A 94 15.24 7.80 0.76
N LEU A 95 14.19 6.98 0.83
CA LEU A 95 13.29 6.89 1.97
C LEU A 95 13.86 5.91 3.02
N GLU A 96 13.54 6.09 4.30
CA GLU A 96 13.55 4.97 5.23
C GLU A 96 12.18 4.31 5.17
N PHE A 97 12.10 3.02 4.90
CA PHE A 97 10.82 2.34 4.73
C PHE A 97 10.84 0.92 5.26
N ALA A 98 9.65 0.38 5.51
CA ALA A 98 9.41 -1.04 5.73
C ALA A 98 8.08 -1.47 5.11
N PHE A 99 7.96 -2.76 4.79
CA PHE A 99 6.75 -3.33 4.20
C PHE A 99 6.01 -4.18 5.21
N TYR A 100 4.70 -3.96 5.32
CA TYR A 100 3.80 -4.74 6.16
C TYR A 100 2.74 -5.37 5.28
N VAL A 101 2.78 -6.70 5.14
CA VAL A 101 1.74 -7.46 4.43
C VAL A 101 0.73 -7.91 5.47
N ILE A 102 -0.49 -7.37 5.39
CA ILE A 102 -1.57 -7.66 6.33
C ILE A 102 -2.51 -8.69 5.71
N GLU A 103 -2.31 -9.93 6.09
CA GLU A 103 -3.00 -11.09 5.54
C GLU A 103 -4.31 -11.38 6.28
N GLN A 104 -5.44 -11.29 5.57
CA GLN A 104 -6.72 -11.75 6.10
C GLN A 104 -6.86 -13.26 5.93
N THR A 105 -6.82 -13.96 7.05
CA THR A 105 -7.13 -15.39 7.14
C THR A 105 -8.64 -15.61 7.32
N GLY A 106 -9.07 -16.87 7.25
CA GLY A 106 -10.48 -17.24 7.40
C GLY A 106 -11.29 -17.05 6.12
N THR A 107 -12.61 -17.14 6.24
CA THR A 107 -13.55 -17.23 5.10
C THR A 107 -14.46 -16.02 4.95
N GLN A 108 -14.42 -15.05 5.87
CA GLN A 108 -15.23 -13.84 5.80
C GLN A 108 -14.91 -13.01 4.54
N PRO A 109 -15.82 -12.16 4.06
CA PRO A 109 -15.53 -11.22 2.97
C PRO A 109 -14.25 -10.42 3.26
N PHE A 110 -13.49 -10.11 2.21
CA PHE A 110 -12.25 -9.35 2.36
C PHE A 110 -12.58 -7.94 2.88
N ASN A 111 -11.88 -7.48 3.91
CA ASN A 111 -12.08 -6.17 4.51
C ASN A 111 -10.79 -5.37 4.42
N ARG A 112 -10.58 -4.80 3.23
CA ARG A 112 -9.40 -4.01 2.86
C ARG A 112 -9.13 -2.88 3.86
N ALA A 113 -10.16 -2.13 4.21
CA ALA A 113 -10.09 -0.98 5.11
C ALA A 113 -9.70 -1.36 6.55
N MET A 114 -10.30 -2.41 7.09
CA MET A 114 -9.96 -2.91 8.44
C MET A 114 -8.52 -3.46 8.48
N LEU A 115 -8.03 -4.11 7.42
CA LEU A 115 -6.64 -4.56 7.32
C LEU A 115 -5.66 -3.39 7.35
N PHE A 116 -5.98 -2.25 6.73
CA PHE A 116 -5.14 -1.06 6.84
C PHE A 116 -5.09 -0.50 8.27
N ASN A 117 -6.21 -0.52 9.00
CA ASN A 117 -6.22 -0.12 10.41
C ASN A 117 -5.37 -1.07 11.28
N VAL A 118 -5.44 -2.39 11.04
CA VAL A 118 -4.56 -3.38 11.68
C VAL A 118 -3.10 -3.08 11.35
N GLY A 119 -2.77 -2.93 10.06
CA GLY A 119 -1.41 -2.65 9.59
C GLY A 119 -0.85 -1.37 10.19
N PHE A 120 -1.68 -0.32 10.29
CA PHE A 120 -1.29 0.92 10.94
C PHE A 120 -0.96 0.68 12.42
N LYS A 121 -1.83 0.02 13.18
CA LYS A 121 -1.58 -0.23 14.61
C LYS A 121 -0.33 -1.08 14.84
N GLU A 122 -0.06 -2.09 14.02
CA GLU A 122 1.17 -2.89 14.15
C GLU A 122 2.42 -2.13 13.71
N ALA A 123 2.38 -1.40 12.59
CA ALA A 123 3.52 -0.59 12.14
C ALA A 123 3.92 0.48 13.18
N MET A 124 2.94 1.07 13.89
CA MET A 124 3.22 2.04 14.95
C MET A 124 3.85 1.43 16.22
N LYS A 125 3.77 0.09 16.41
CA LYS A 125 4.49 -0.61 17.49
C LYS A 125 5.94 -0.93 17.10
N ASP A 126 6.19 -1.07 15.80
CA ASP A 126 7.48 -1.48 15.26
C ASP A 126 8.46 -0.30 15.15
N SER A 127 8.02 0.86 14.65
CA SER A 127 8.88 2.04 14.52
C SER A 127 8.10 3.36 14.55
N VAL A 128 8.83 4.47 14.70
CA VAL A 128 8.30 5.83 14.59
C VAL A 128 8.32 6.25 13.11
N TRP A 129 7.18 6.08 12.46
CA TRP A 129 6.95 6.45 11.07
C TRP A 129 6.39 7.87 10.93
N ASP A 130 6.73 8.56 9.84
CA ASP A 130 6.21 9.91 9.55
C ASP A 130 4.87 9.83 8.80
N CYS A 131 4.77 8.90 7.86
CA CYS A 131 3.54 8.62 7.11
C CYS A 131 3.38 7.14 6.79
N VAL A 132 2.16 6.83 6.36
CA VAL A 132 1.76 5.51 5.92
C VAL A 132 1.26 5.59 4.48
N ILE A 133 1.65 4.59 3.69
CA ILE A 133 1.17 4.39 2.33
C ILE A 133 0.28 3.14 2.32
N PHE A 134 -0.97 3.33 1.93
CA PHE A 134 -1.97 2.28 1.78
C PHE A 134 -1.92 1.82 0.34
N HIS A 135 -1.47 0.59 0.12
CA HIS A 135 -1.07 0.15 -1.21
C HIS A 135 -1.69 -1.18 -1.59
N ASP A 136 -2.52 -1.18 -2.62
CA ASP A 136 -3.01 -2.42 -3.20
C ASP A 136 -1.84 -3.16 -3.89
N VAL A 137 -1.72 -4.46 -3.65
CA VAL A 137 -0.57 -5.27 -4.09
C VAL A 137 -0.41 -5.33 -5.62
N ASP A 138 -1.45 -5.01 -6.35
CA ASP A 138 -1.58 -5.14 -7.80
C ASP A 138 -1.41 -3.82 -8.57
N HIS A 139 -1.13 -2.71 -7.91
CA HIS A 139 -0.98 -1.41 -8.58
C HIS A 139 0.46 -0.93 -8.56
N LEU A 140 1.15 -1.01 -9.70
CA LEU A 140 2.57 -0.70 -9.81
C LEU A 140 2.79 0.70 -10.44
N PRO A 141 3.60 1.58 -9.84
CA PRO A 141 3.88 2.90 -10.40
C PRO A 141 4.66 2.78 -11.71
N GLU A 142 4.32 3.63 -12.69
CA GLU A 142 5.03 3.71 -13.98
C GLU A 142 6.11 4.80 -14.01
N ASN A 143 6.27 5.56 -12.94
CA ASN A 143 7.29 6.60 -12.83
C ASN A 143 7.83 6.72 -11.40
N ASP A 144 9.15 6.59 -11.24
CA ASP A 144 9.83 6.63 -9.95
C ASP A 144 9.89 8.03 -9.31
N ARG A 145 9.52 9.07 -10.06
CA ARG A 145 9.38 10.44 -9.54
C ARG A 145 8.04 10.66 -8.85
N ASN A 146 7.12 9.69 -8.89
CA ASN A 146 5.97 9.69 -8.00
C ASN A 146 6.43 9.36 -6.57
N TYR A 147 6.88 10.39 -5.87
CA TYR A 147 7.62 10.28 -4.62
C TYR A 147 6.75 9.83 -3.45
N TYR A 148 7.04 8.68 -2.83
CA TYR A 148 6.27 8.10 -1.71
C TYR A 148 6.59 8.72 -0.33
N GLY A 149 7.30 9.85 -0.30
CA GLY A 149 7.52 10.59 0.94
C GLY A 149 6.27 11.32 1.44
N CYS A 150 6.34 11.84 2.66
CA CYS A 150 5.18 12.36 3.38
C CYS A 150 4.77 13.80 2.99
N GLY A 151 5.23 14.30 1.85
CA GLY A 151 4.86 15.62 1.33
C GLY A 151 3.48 15.59 0.67
N GLU A 152 2.75 16.71 0.77
CA GLU A 152 1.46 16.91 0.09
C GLU A 152 0.36 15.92 0.54
N MET A 153 0.48 15.34 1.73
CA MET A 153 -0.52 14.42 2.28
C MET A 153 -1.76 15.17 2.80
N PRO A 154 -2.97 14.59 2.74
CA PRO A 154 -3.31 13.28 2.16
C PRO A 154 -3.13 13.26 0.63
N ARG A 155 -2.53 12.19 0.11
CA ARG A 155 -2.13 12.10 -1.29
C ARG A 155 -2.68 10.85 -1.95
N HIS A 156 -3.26 11.01 -3.13
CA HIS A 156 -3.69 9.92 -3.98
C HIS A 156 -2.62 9.67 -5.05
N PHE A 157 -1.82 8.61 -4.88
CA PHE A 157 -0.71 8.30 -5.77
C PHE A 157 -1.20 7.66 -7.08
N ALA A 158 -2.12 6.70 -7.00
CA ALA A 158 -2.67 5.97 -8.15
C ALA A 158 -3.78 6.75 -8.87
N ALA A 159 -3.51 8.01 -9.22
CA ALA A 159 -4.48 8.91 -9.85
C ALA A 159 -4.92 8.49 -11.26
N LYS A 160 -4.09 7.71 -11.97
CA LYS A 160 -4.32 7.28 -13.34
C LYS A 160 -3.99 5.80 -13.48
N LEU A 161 -4.99 4.94 -13.36
CA LEU A 161 -4.85 3.50 -13.50
C LEU A 161 -5.10 3.07 -14.96
N ASP A 162 -4.27 2.18 -15.48
CA ASP A 162 -4.40 1.58 -16.81
C ASP A 162 -5.78 0.92 -17.06
N LYS A 163 -6.34 0.25 -16.05
CA LYS A 163 -7.67 -0.39 -16.09
C LYS A 163 -8.81 0.61 -16.30
N TYR A 164 -8.56 1.90 -16.05
CA TYR A 164 -9.46 3.02 -16.32
C TYR A 164 -8.94 3.91 -17.45
N MET A 165 -8.13 3.36 -18.36
CA MET A 165 -7.54 4.08 -19.50
C MET A 165 -6.75 5.33 -19.07
N TYR A 166 -6.13 5.30 -17.88
CA TYR A 166 -5.43 6.42 -17.26
C TYR A 166 -6.30 7.66 -17.00
N ILE A 167 -7.61 7.48 -16.89
CA ILE A 167 -8.59 8.51 -16.55
C ILE A 167 -9.02 8.28 -15.09
N LEU A 168 -9.06 9.36 -14.31
CA LEU A 168 -9.60 9.31 -12.95
C LEU A 168 -11.10 9.00 -13.03
N PRO A 169 -11.61 7.91 -12.42
CA PRO A 169 -13.00 7.49 -12.59
C PRO A 169 -14.04 8.55 -12.21
N TYR A 170 -13.79 9.23 -11.08
CA TYR A 170 -14.57 10.36 -10.57
C TYR A 170 -13.72 11.13 -9.55
N LYS A 171 -14.13 12.36 -9.20
CA LYS A 171 -13.29 13.31 -8.45
C LYS A 171 -12.92 12.79 -7.05
N GLU A 172 -13.83 12.09 -6.40
CA GLU A 172 -13.73 11.57 -5.04
C GLU A 172 -12.93 10.26 -4.95
N PHE A 173 -12.58 9.64 -6.09
CA PHE A 173 -11.89 8.36 -6.12
C PHE A 173 -10.54 8.42 -5.39
N PHE A 174 -10.39 7.60 -4.35
CA PHE A 174 -9.21 7.56 -3.47
C PHE A 174 -8.65 6.15 -3.24
N GLY A 175 -9.05 5.20 -4.10
CA GLY A 175 -8.63 3.80 -4.06
C GLY A 175 -7.24 3.55 -4.66
N GLY A 176 -6.83 2.30 -4.71
CA GLY A 176 -5.55 1.88 -5.29
C GLY A 176 -4.36 2.16 -4.37
N VAL A 177 -3.76 3.34 -4.51
CA VAL A 177 -2.61 3.76 -3.69
C VAL A 177 -2.81 5.17 -3.16
N SER A 178 -2.89 5.29 -1.84
CA SER A 178 -3.05 6.56 -1.13
C SER A 178 -2.11 6.65 0.06
N GLY A 179 -1.90 7.86 0.59
CA GLY A 179 -1.07 8.05 1.77
C GLY A 179 -1.58 9.17 2.65
N LEU A 180 -1.28 9.05 3.93
CA LEU A 180 -1.55 10.04 4.96
C LEU A 180 -0.37 10.11 5.92
N THR A 181 -0.10 11.29 6.48
CA THR A 181 0.78 11.36 7.65
C THR A 181 0.18 10.58 8.81
N VAL A 182 1.02 10.11 9.73
CA VAL A 182 0.57 9.41 10.94
C VAL A 182 -0.41 10.27 11.75
N GLU A 183 -0.16 11.58 11.83
CA GLU A 183 -1.05 12.53 12.49
C GLU A 183 -2.41 12.62 11.80
N GLN A 184 -2.42 12.83 10.48
CA GLN A 184 -3.68 12.91 9.71
C GLN A 184 -4.50 11.63 9.84
N PHE A 185 -3.86 10.47 9.73
CA PHE A 185 -4.56 9.18 9.83
C PHE A 185 -5.17 8.96 11.23
N ARG A 186 -4.46 9.33 12.30
CA ARG A 186 -5.01 9.33 13.66
C ARG A 186 -6.17 10.29 13.81
N LYS A 187 -6.03 11.52 13.29
CA LYS A 187 -7.07 12.57 13.39
C LYS A 187 -8.39 12.14 12.75
N ILE A 188 -8.34 11.41 11.64
CA ILE A 188 -9.55 10.93 10.96
C ILE A 188 -10.13 9.64 11.54
N ASN A 189 -9.56 9.12 12.64
CA ASN A 189 -9.87 7.81 13.21
C ASN A 189 -9.62 6.65 12.24
N GLY A 190 -8.65 6.78 11.33
CA GLY A 190 -8.32 5.79 10.30
C GLY A 190 -9.45 5.47 9.32
N PHE A 191 -9.36 4.30 8.70
CA PHE A 191 -10.36 3.76 7.77
C PHE A 191 -11.63 3.28 8.50
N PRO A 192 -12.78 3.14 7.82
CA PRO A 192 -13.95 2.44 8.37
C PRO A 192 -13.71 0.92 8.46
N ASN A 193 -14.15 0.26 9.53
CA ASN A 193 -14.07 -1.20 9.65
C ASN A 193 -15.31 -1.92 9.11
N ALA A 194 -16.41 -1.22 8.85
CA ALA A 194 -17.69 -1.84 8.50
C ALA A 194 -17.84 -2.30 7.03
N PHE A 195 -16.86 -2.05 6.16
CA PHE A 195 -16.93 -2.42 4.73
C PHE A 195 -16.45 -3.86 4.49
N TRP A 196 -17.39 -4.80 4.48
CA TRP A 196 -17.14 -6.22 4.26
C TRP A 196 -17.45 -6.63 2.81
N GLY A 197 -16.42 -6.73 1.98
CA GLY A 197 -16.53 -6.97 0.54
C GLY A 197 -16.11 -5.77 -0.29
N TRP A 198 -16.49 -5.74 -1.57
CA TRP A 198 -15.94 -4.75 -2.50
C TRP A 198 -16.70 -3.43 -2.57
N GLY A 199 -15.97 -2.35 -2.32
CA GLY A 199 -16.25 -0.98 -2.76
C GLY A 199 -16.85 -0.05 -1.70
N GLY A 200 -16.47 1.22 -1.81
CA GLY A 200 -17.01 2.34 -1.02
C GLY A 200 -16.18 2.69 0.22
N GLU A 201 -15.21 1.87 0.59
CA GLU A 201 -14.36 2.14 1.75
C GLU A 201 -13.31 3.23 1.47
N ASP A 202 -12.88 3.35 0.22
CA ASP A 202 -12.02 4.42 -0.29
C ASP A 202 -12.78 5.74 -0.45
N ASP A 203 -14.04 5.69 -0.87
CA ASP A 203 -14.95 6.83 -0.87
C ASP A 203 -15.21 7.35 0.57
N ASP A 204 -15.37 6.44 1.53
CA ASP A 204 -15.53 6.80 2.94
C ASP A 204 -14.23 7.42 3.50
N LEU A 205 -13.05 6.91 3.12
CA LEU A 205 -11.77 7.55 3.46
C LEU A 205 -11.68 8.98 2.89
N TRP A 206 -12.08 9.19 1.64
CA TRP A 206 -12.12 10.52 1.04
C TRP A 206 -13.00 11.49 1.85
N ASN A 207 -14.20 11.04 2.23
CA ASN A 207 -15.13 11.81 3.05
C ASN A 207 -14.52 12.16 4.41
N ARG A 208 -13.95 11.18 5.11
CA ARG A 208 -13.29 11.35 6.42
C ARG A 208 -12.17 12.39 6.39
N VAL A 209 -11.37 12.36 5.32
CA VAL A 209 -10.30 13.33 5.05
C VAL A 209 -10.88 14.74 4.88
N HIS A 210 -11.93 14.88 4.09
CA HIS A 210 -12.59 16.17 3.87
C HIS A 210 -13.26 16.72 5.13
N TYR A 211 -13.93 15.87 5.92
CA TYR A 211 -14.55 16.28 7.18
C TYR A 211 -13.53 16.77 8.21
N ALA A 212 -12.29 16.27 8.16
CA ALA A 212 -11.20 16.75 9.00
C ALA A 212 -10.50 18.03 8.49
N GLY A 213 -11.01 18.61 7.38
CA GLY A 213 -10.54 19.86 6.80
C GLY A 213 -9.32 19.73 5.88
N TYR A 214 -9.03 18.52 5.39
CA TYR A 214 -7.91 18.28 4.49
C TYR A 214 -8.38 18.19 3.03
N ASN A 215 -7.50 18.58 2.12
CA ASN A 215 -7.68 18.39 0.69
C ASN A 215 -6.75 17.28 0.21
N VAL A 216 -7.27 16.40 -0.66
CA VAL A 216 -6.46 15.34 -1.27
C VAL A 216 -5.67 15.91 -2.44
N THR A 217 -4.36 15.67 -2.45
CA THR A 217 -3.49 16.02 -3.57
C THR A 217 -3.29 14.84 -4.51
N ARG A 218 -2.91 15.11 -5.75
CA ARG A 218 -2.63 14.11 -6.78
C ARG A 218 -1.38 14.51 -7.58
N PRO A 219 -0.55 13.55 -8.00
CA PRO A 219 0.55 13.82 -8.92
C PRO A 219 0.05 14.31 -10.27
N GLU A 220 0.77 15.24 -10.87
CA GLU A 220 0.44 15.80 -12.18
C GLU A 220 0.87 14.88 -13.34
N GLY A 221 0.21 15.03 -14.49
CA GLY A 221 0.67 14.42 -15.74
C GLY A 221 0.84 12.90 -15.65
N ASP A 222 1.98 12.41 -16.13
CA ASP A 222 2.29 10.98 -16.17
C ASP A 222 2.80 10.42 -14.84
N LEU A 223 3.09 11.28 -13.85
CA LEU A 223 3.58 10.83 -12.54
C LEU A 223 2.53 9.98 -11.80
N GLY A 224 1.23 10.22 -12.05
CA GLY A 224 0.15 9.45 -11.46
C GLY A 224 -0.20 8.15 -12.16
N LYS A 225 0.57 7.73 -13.17
CA LYS A 225 0.28 6.51 -13.95
C LYS A 225 0.69 5.25 -13.21
N TYR A 226 -0.24 4.30 -13.17
CA TYR A 226 -0.06 2.99 -12.55
C TYR A 226 -0.56 1.91 -13.49
N LYS A 227 0.20 0.81 -13.53
CA LYS A 227 -0.17 -0.42 -14.22
C LYS A 227 -0.78 -1.40 -13.22
N SER A 228 -1.87 -2.05 -13.60
CA SER A 228 -2.55 -3.04 -12.77
C SER A 228 -2.08 -4.44 -13.14
N ILE A 229 -1.70 -5.26 -12.16
CA ILE A 229 -1.43 -6.68 -12.38
C ILE A 229 -2.78 -7.36 -12.71
N PRO A 230 -2.93 -7.95 -13.91
CA PRO A 230 -4.19 -8.55 -14.31
C PRO A 230 -4.56 -9.70 -13.38
N HIS A 231 -5.82 -9.70 -12.93
CA HIS A 231 -6.32 -10.79 -12.11
C HIS A 231 -7.84 -10.92 -12.22
N HIS A 232 -8.35 -12.09 -11.91
CA HIS A 232 -9.80 -12.32 -11.91
C HIS A 232 -10.42 -11.93 -10.57
N HIS A 233 -11.44 -11.07 -10.60
CA HIS A 233 -12.31 -10.76 -9.46
C HIS A 233 -13.34 -11.88 -9.18
N ARG A 234 -13.04 -13.15 -9.51
CA ARG A 234 -13.99 -14.26 -9.33
C ARG A 234 -14.26 -14.46 -7.84
N GLY A 235 -15.53 -14.29 -7.44
CA GLY A 235 -15.98 -14.48 -6.05
C GLY A 235 -15.99 -13.20 -5.19
N GLU A 236 -15.66 -12.06 -5.79
CA GLU A 236 -15.68 -10.77 -5.11
C GLU A 236 -17.09 -10.16 -5.17
N VAL A 237 -17.86 -10.34 -4.09
CA VAL A 237 -19.23 -9.83 -3.99
C VAL A 237 -19.20 -8.33 -3.72
N GLN A 238 -19.88 -7.55 -4.57
CA GLN A 238 -20.10 -6.14 -4.33
C GLN A 238 -20.86 -5.95 -3.02
N PHE A 239 -20.34 -5.10 -2.14
CA PHE A 239 -20.99 -4.86 -0.86
C PHE A 239 -22.17 -3.90 -1.02
N LEU A 240 -23.39 -4.43 -1.14
CA LEU A 240 -24.60 -3.61 -1.33
C LEU A 240 -24.87 -2.65 -0.16
N GLY A 241 -24.42 -3.00 1.06
CA GLY A 241 -24.53 -2.16 2.26
C GLY A 241 -23.72 -0.87 2.19
N ARG A 242 -22.79 -0.73 1.24
CA ARG A 242 -21.90 0.44 1.11
C ARG A 242 -22.64 1.76 1.03
N TYR A 243 -23.80 1.81 0.37
CA TYR A 243 -24.56 3.05 0.23
C TYR A 243 -25.12 3.54 1.58
N LYS A 244 -25.57 2.63 2.44
CA LYS A 244 -25.98 2.98 3.82
C LYS A 244 -24.78 3.50 4.60
N LEU A 245 -23.64 2.80 4.52
CA LEU A 245 -22.42 3.19 5.24
C LEU A 245 -21.90 4.57 4.81
N LEU A 246 -21.87 4.84 3.50
CA LEU A 246 -21.43 6.11 2.94
C LEU A 246 -22.36 7.27 3.32
N ARG A 247 -23.67 7.03 3.35
CA ARG A 247 -24.65 8.04 3.78
C ARG A 247 -24.38 8.55 5.19
N TYR A 248 -23.90 7.68 6.08
CA TYR A 248 -23.59 8.00 7.48
C TYR A 248 -22.09 8.11 7.74
N SER A 249 -21.29 8.40 6.72
CA SER A 249 -19.82 8.44 6.82
C SER A 249 -19.34 9.40 7.93
N LYS A 250 -19.94 10.59 8.00
CA LYS A 250 -19.57 11.65 8.95
C LYS A 250 -19.85 11.25 10.40
N GLU A 251 -21.02 10.67 10.65
CA GLU A 251 -21.45 10.23 11.97
C GLU A 251 -20.62 9.01 12.41
N ARG A 252 -20.41 8.05 11.50
CA ARG A 252 -19.66 6.83 11.78
C ARG A 252 -18.18 7.08 12.04
N GLN A 253 -17.58 8.13 11.47
CA GLN A 253 -16.16 8.41 11.64
C GLN A 253 -15.69 8.43 13.10
N TYR A 254 -16.53 8.87 14.04
CA TYR A 254 -16.19 8.95 15.46
C TYR A 254 -16.27 7.61 16.21
N ILE A 255 -16.97 6.61 15.67
CA ILE A 255 -17.26 5.34 16.34
C ILE A 255 -16.76 4.11 15.58
N ASP A 256 -16.46 4.26 14.30
CA ASP A 256 -15.98 3.19 13.40
C ASP A 256 -14.60 3.57 12.86
N GLY A 257 -13.55 2.91 13.35
CA GLY A 257 -12.19 3.08 12.85
C GLY A 257 -11.11 2.55 13.78
N LEU A 258 -10.08 3.34 14.05
CA LEU A 258 -8.97 2.90 14.92
C LEU A 258 -9.42 2.62 16.36
N ASN A 259 -10.40 3.37 16.86
CA ASN A 259 -10.87 3.30 18.24
C ASN A 259 -11.66 2.03 18.60
N ASN A 260 -12.43 1.45 17.67
CA ASN A 260 -13.23 0.25 17.90
C ASN A 260 -12.61 -1.04 17.34
N LEU A 261 -11.40 -0.97 16.78
CA LEU A 261 -10.71 -2.12 16.20
C LEU A 261 -10.18 -3.09 17.26
N ILE A 262 -10.73 -4.30 17.30
CA ILE A 262 -10.31 -5.46 18.11
C ILE A 262 -9.73 -6.53 17.18
N TYR A 263 -8.58 -7.12 17.49
CA TYR A 263 -7.96 -8.17 16.67
C TYR A 263 -6.82 -8.84 17.43
N THR A 264 -6.44 -10.03 16.97
CA THR A 264 -5.28 -10.77 17.47
C THR A 264 -4.36 -11.11 16.30
N PRO A 265 -3.19 -10.45 16.17
CA PRO A 265 -2.26 -10.69 15.08
C PRO A 265 -1.33 -11.87 15.34
N LYS A 266 -0.99 -12.62 14.28
CA LYS A 266 0.20 -13.47 14.22
C LYS A 266 1.24 -12.79 13.33
N ILE A 267 2.37 -12.43 13.93
CA ILE A 267 3.44 -11.68 13.25
C ILE A 267 4.56 -12.65 12.87
N LEU A 268 4.99 -12.60 11.61
CA LEU A 268 6.16 -13.30 11.10
C LEU A 268 7.04 -12.30 10.35
N VAL A 269 8.27 -12.12 10.83
CA VAL A 269 9.23 -11.20 10.20
C VAL A 269 10.03 -11.99 9.15
N ASP A 270 9.79 -11.69 7.88
CA ASP A 270 10.59 -12.20 6.77
C ASP A 270 11.76 -11.25 6.46
N ARG A 271 12.60 -11.55 5.47
CA ARG A 271 13.62 -10.61 5.01
C ARG A 271 13.02 -9.42 4.27
N LEU A 272 12.04 -9.65 3.38
CA LEU A 272 11.53 -8.59 2.48
C LEU A 272 10.32 -7.83 3.02
N TYR A 273 9.67 -8.32 4.06
CA TYR A 273 8.49 -7.71 4.67
C TYR A 273 8.18 -8.34 6.03
N THR A 274 7.33 -7.67 6.80
CA THR A 274 6.68 -8.25 7.98
C THR A 274 5.29 -8.74 7.60
N ASN A 275 5.02 -10.03 7.79
CA ASN A 275 3.69 -10.60 7.61
C ASN A 275 2.88 -10.49 8.90
N ILE A 276 1.66 -9.96 8.79
CA ILE A 276 0.71 -9.82 9.88
C ILE A 276 -0.55 -10.58 9.48
N SER A 277 -0.67 -11.83 9.92
CA SER A 277 -1.88 -12.63 9.67
C SER A 277 -2.92 -12.35 10.75
N VAL A 278 -4.14 -12.02 10.34
CA VAL A 278 -5.29 -11.78 11.22
C VAL A 278 -6.53 -12.51 10.74
N ASN A 279 -7.35 -13.01 11.65
CA ASN A 279 -8.68 -13.52 11.34
C ASN A 279 -9.71 -12.45 11.71
N LEU A 280 -10.29 -11.79 10.71
CA LEU A 280 -11.22 -10.69 10.91
C LEU A 280 -12.67 -11.18 10.81
N MET A 281 -13.52 -10.71 11.72
CA MET A 281 -14.97 -10.94 11.72
C MET A 281 -15.70 -9.62 12.01
N PRO A 282 -16.95 -9.43 11.55
CA PRO A 282 -17.71 -8.20 11.80
C PRO A 282 -17.80 -7.79 13.28
N GLU A 283 -17.86 -8.77 14.19
CA GLU A 283 -17.98 -8.56 15.64
C GLU A 283 -16.70 -7.98 16.27
N LEU A 284 -15.59 -7.98 15.53
CA LEU A 284 -14.31 -7.44 15.96
C LEU A 284 -14.16 -5.92 15.72
N ALA A 285 -15.17 -5.30 15.12
CA ALA A 285 -15.33 -3.86 15.11
C ALA A 285 -16.79 -3.53 15.40
N PRO A 286 -17.25 -3.77 16.65
CA PRO A 286 -18.63 -3.54 17.01
C PRO A 286 -18.96 -2.05 16.83
N ILE A 287 -20.14 -1.79 16.30
CA ILE A 287 -20.71 -0.45 16.23
C ILE A 287 -22.04 -0.59 16.99
N GLU A 288 -22.14 0.12 18.12
CA GLU A 288 -23.36 0.16 18.94
C GLU A 288 -24.45 0.94 18.17
N ASP A 289 -25.06 0.24 17.21
CA ASP A 289 -26.20 0.59 16.37
C ASP A 289 -26.13 1.85 15.46
N TYR A 290 -26.70 1.69 14.26
CA TYR A 290 -27.07 2.75 13.32
C TYR A 290 -28.38 2.48 12.56
#